data_AF-A0A957HCK5-F1
#
_entry.id   AF-A0A957HCK5-F1
#
_cell.length_a   1.000
_cell.length_b   1.000
_cell.length_c   1.000
_cell.angle_alpha   90.00
_cell.angle_beta   90.00
_cell.angle_gamma   90.00
#
_symmetry.space_group_name_H-M   'P 1'
#
loop_
_entity.id
_entity.type
_entity.pdbx_description
1 polymer ?
#
loop_
_entity_poly.entity_id
_entity_poly.type
_entity_poly.pdbx_seq_one_letter_code
_entity_poly.pdbx_strand_id
1 'polypeptide(L)'
;MGRYHKIKRDYSRSFFSHRRNTARLYFIAFMLVLILGIPVVAYWQQDTLRMVVLDAAGLAPTPTPYAAEHAMAGQDFLIQGDTEQAADSFEQAVTQQPNNVNYLYDYGSTLIELGRNDEA
;
A
#
# COMPACT_ATOMS: atom_id res chain seq x y z
N MET A 1 67.20 52.76 30.37
CA MET A 1 66.75 51.75 31.35
C MET A 1 65.26 51.50 31.15
N GLY A 2 64.87 50.39 30.51
CA GLY A 2 63.48 50.06 30.19
C GLY A 2 62.75 49.41 31.37
N ARG A 3 61.55 49.88 31.70
CA ARG A 3 60.63 49.22 32.65
C ARG A 3 59.61 48.38 31.88
N TYR A 4 59.87 47.09 31.79
CA TYR A 4 58.90 46.11 31.28
C TYR A 4 57.87 45.79 32.36
N HIS A 5 56.61 46.14 32.11
CA HIS A 5 55.49 45.70 32.93
C HIS A 5 55.14 44.25 32.59
N LYS A 6 55.36 43.34 33.53
CA LYS A 6 55.02 41.92 33.38
C LYS A 6 53.51 41.74 33.49
N ILE A 7 52.84 41.50 32.37
CA ILE A 7 51.44 41.09 32.35
C ILE A 7 51.39 39.60 32.74
N LYS A 8 50.88 39.30 33.94
CA LYS A 8 50.56 37.91 34.33
C LYS A 8 49.31 37.48 33.56
N ARG A 9 49.49 36.66 32.53
CA ARG A 9 48.37 36.00 31.84
C ARG A 9 48.00 34.75 32.62
N ASP A 10 46.84 34.79 33.26
CA ASP A 10 46.23 33.64 33.91
C ASP A 10 45.56 32.77 32.84
N TYR A 11 46.14 31.60 32.58
CA TYR A 11 45.67 30.62 31.59
C TYR A 11 44.82 29.51 32.24
N SER A 12 44.11 29.78 33.33
CA SER A 12 43.37 28.75 34.10
C SER A 12 41.96 28.41 33.59
N ARG A 13 41.56 28.79 32.37
CA ARG A 13 40.26 28.33 31.82
C ARG A 13 40.44 27.21 30.80
N SER A 14 40.18 26.00 31.26
CA SER A 14 39.99 24.81 30.42
C SER A 14 38.83 25.04 29.44
N PHE A 15 39.15 25.05 28.14
CA PHE A 15 38.26 25.40 27.04
C PHE A 15 37.35 24.25 26.55
N PHE A 16 37.26 23.14 27.28
CA PHE A 16 36.48 21.98 26.81
C PHE A 16 35.53 21.43 27.88
N SER A 17 34.46 22.16 28.17
CA SER A 17 33.25 21.51 28.69
C SER A 17 32.49 20.90 27.51
N HIS A 18 32.69 19.61 27.26
CA HIS A 18 31.78 18.82 26.43
C HIS A 18 30.46 18.67 27.18
N ARG A 19 29.68 19.76 27.21
CA ARG A 19 28.28 19.74 27.64
C ARG A 19 27.57 18.88 26.61
N ARG A 20 27.45 17.58 26.88
CA ARG A 20 26.58 16.67 26.13
C ARG A 20 25.20 17.31 26.22
N ASN A 21 24.80 18.02 25.17
CA ASN A 21 23.50 18.63 25.08
C ASN A 21 22.52 17.47 24.92
N THR A 22 22.18 16.81 26.02
CA THR A 22 21.11 15.81 26.11
C THR A 22 19.84 16.37 25.49
N ALA A 23 19.59 17.68 25.68
CA ALA A 23 18.56 18.43 24.97
C ALA A 23 18.64 18.32 23.43
N ARG A 24 19.85 18.33 22.84
CA ARG A 24 20.05 18.17 21.40
C ARG A 24 19.78 16.73 20.95
N LEU A 25 20.12 15.75 21.77
CA LEU A 25 19.81 14.33 21.49
C LEU A 25 18.31 14.07 21.55
N TYR A 26 17.61 14.61 22.55
CA TYR A 26 16.14 14.54 22.62
C TYR A 26 15.47 15.25 21.45
N PHE A 27 16.01 16.40 21.01
CA PHE A 27 15.53 17.11 19.83
C PHE A 27 15.68 16.28 18.54
N ILE A 28 16.83 15.61 18.36
CA ILE A 28 17.06 14.73 17.21
C ILE A 28 16.13 13.51 17.26
N ALA A 29 15.99 12.86 18.42
CA ALA A 29 15.09 11.73 18.58
C ALA A 29 13.63 12.10 18.28
N PHE A 30 13.19 13.28 18.73
CA PHE A 30 11.86 13.81 18.43
C PHE A 30 11.67 14.04 16.92
N MET A 31 12.65 14.61 16.24
CA MET A 31 12.62 14.78 14.79
C MET A 31 12.53 13.44 14.05
N LEU A 32 13.26 12.42 14.49
CA LEU A 32 13.21 11.08 13.90
C LEU A 32 11.84 10.42 14.09
N VAL A 33 11.21 10.59 15.25
CA VAL A 33 9.85 10.08 15.49
C VAL A 33 8.82 10.77 14.60
N LEU A 34 8.95 12.07 14.33
CA LEU A 34 8.05 12.75 13.39
C LEU A 34 8.28 12.27 11.95
N ILE A 35 9.54 12.16 11.53
CA ILE A 35 9.91 11.75 10.17
C ILE A 35 9.49 10.30 9.89
N LEU A 36 9.53 9.41 10.88
CA LEU A 36 9.14 8.00 10.72
C LEU A 36 7.68 7.73 11.11
N GLY A 37 7.16 8.43 12.10
CA GLY A 37 5.79 8.23 12.60
C GLY A 37 4.72 8.74 11.65
N ILE A 38 4.94 9.91 11.03
CA ILE A 38 3.97 10.49 10.08
C ILE A 38 3.79 9.56 8.84
N PRO A 39 4.86 9.06 8.18
CA PRO A 39 4.70 8.11 7.08
C PRO A 39 4.10 6.78 7.51
N VAL A 40 4.41 6.28 8.70
CA VAL A 40 3.85 5.03 9.20
C VAL A 40 2.34 5.16 9.36
N VAL A 41 1.86 6.20 10.06
CA VAL A 41 0.41 6.44 10.20
C VAL A 41 -0.24 6.67 8.84
N ALA A 42 0.40 7.41 7.94
CA ALA A 42 -0.08 7.60 6.57
C ALA A 42 -0.14 6.27 5.79
N TYR A 43 0.80 5.35 6.02
CA TYR A 43 0.81 4.02 5.42
C TYR A 43 -0.36 3.16 5.93
N TRP A 44 -0.65 3.20 7.24
CA TRP A 44 -1.83 2.55 7.81
C TRP A 44 -3.16 3.19 7.37
N GLN A 45 -3.14 4.43 6.87
CA GLN A 45 -4.31 5.17 6.43
C GLN A 45 -4.53 5.14 4.89
N GLN A 46 -3.68 4.44 4.13
CA GLN A 46 -3.75 4.42 2.66
C GLN A 46 -5.10 3.98 2.10
N ASP A 47 -5.89 3.22 2.87
CA ASP A 47 -7.23 2.75 2.47
C ASP A 47 -8.21 3.91 2.19
N THR A 48 -8.02 5.08 2.81
CA THR A 48 -8.99 6.20 2.68
C THR A 48 -8.74 7.08 1.45
N LEU A 49 -7.50 7.19 0.98
CA LEU A 49 -7.12 8.20 -0.02
C LEU A 49 -7.47 7.79 -1.46
N ARG A 50 -7.56 6.49 -1.75
CA ARG A 50 -7.91 5.99 -3.09
C ARG A 50 -9.32 6.46 -3.48
N MET A 51 -10.28 6.38 -2.58
CA MET A 51 -11.69 6.67 -2.90
C MET A 51 -11.94 8.16 -3.18
N VAL A 52 -11.31 9.06 -2.43
CA VAL A 52 -11.51 10.53 -2.55
C VAL A 52 -10.83 11.12 -3.79
N VAL A 53 -9.64 10.64 -4.15
CA VAL A 53 -8.91 11.12 -5.35
C VAL A 53 -9.68 10.81 -6.64
N LEU A 54 -10.42 9.71 -6.66
CA LEU A 54 -11.14 9.23 -7.82
C LEU A 54 -12.53 9.85 -7.94
N ASP A 55 -13.18 10.14 -6.81
CA ASP A 55 -14.39 10.98 -6.74
C ASP A 55 -14.11 12.41 -7.23
N ALA A 56 -13.01 13.02 -6.77
CA ALA A 56 -12.60 14.36 -7.21
C ALA A 56 -12.15 14.42 -8.69
N ALA A 57 -11.69 13.30 -9.26
CA ALA A 57 -11.28 13.20 -10.66
C ALA A 57 -12.45 12.88 -11.62
N GLY A 58 -13.67 12.64 -11.11
CA GLY A 58 -14.80 12.16 -11.92
C GLY A 58 -14.59 10.77 -12.53
N LEU A 59 -13.57 10.06 -12.03
CA LEU A 59 -13.15 8.73 -12.44
C LEU A 59 -13.31 7.84 -11.22
N ALA A 60 -14.51 7.76 -10.65
CA ALA A 60 -14.81 6.80 -9.59
C ALA A 60 -14.17 5.46 -10.02
N PRO A 61 -13.31 4.80 -9.20
CA PRO A 61 -12.89 3.48 -9.59
C PRO A 61 -14.18 2.69 -9.57
N THR A 62 -14.65 2.23 -10.71
CA THR A 62 -15.44 1.02 -10.70
C THR A 62 -14.63 0.04 -9.85
N PRO A 63 -15.15 -0.46 -8.72
CA PRO A 63 -14.48 -1.53 -7.99
C PRO A 63 -14.10 -2.55 -9.04
N THR A 64 -12.80 -2.81 -9.22
CA THR A 64 -12.39 -3.89 -10.13
C THR A 64 -13.00 -5.13 -9.52
N PRO A 65 -13.98 -5.77 -10.18
CA PRO A 65 -14.75 -6.80 -9.51
C PRO A 65 -13.81 -7.91 -9.08
N TYR A 66 -13.98 -8.36 -7.84
CA TYR A 66 -13.12 -9.43 -7.33
C TYR A 66 -13.43 -10.74 -8.08
N ALA A 67 -12.52 -11.70 -8.11
CA ALA A 67 -12.75 -13.01 -8.74
C ALA A 67 -14.09 -13.65 -8.32
N ALA A 68 -14.48 -13.48 -7.06
CA ALA A 68 -15.76 -13.94 -6.53
C ALA A 68 -16.98 -13.22 -7.13
N GLU A 69 -16.87 -11.92 -7.43
CA GLU A 69 -17.95 -11.16 -8.05
C GLU A 69 -18.14 -11.58 -9.51
N HIS A 70 -17.04 -11.84 -10.24
CA HIS A 70 -17.11 -12.42 -11.58
C HIS A 70 -17.73 -13.82 -11.56
N ALA A 71 -17.37 -14.67 -10.60
CA ALA A 71 -18.00 -15.99 -10.45
C ALA A 71 -19.50 -15.89 -10.13
N MET A 72 -19.90 -14.94 -9.27
CA MET A 72 -21.31 -14.68 -8.97
C MET A 72 -22.08 -14.20 -10.21
N ALA A 73 -21.49 -13.30 -11.00
CA ALA A 73 -22.08 -12.86 -12.27
C ALA A 73 -22.21 -14.03 -13.25
N GLY A 74 -21.20 -14.90 -13.35
CA GLY A 74 -21.27 -16.11 -14.16
C GLY A 74 -22.43 -17.03 -13.76
N GLN A 75 -22.63 -17.23 -12.46
CA GLN A 75 -23.77 -18.00 -11.94
C GLN A 75 -25.12 -17.33 -12.27
N ASP A 76 -25.21 -16.00 -12.17
CA ASP A 76 -26.43 -15.28 -12.51
C ASP A 76 -26.76 -15.39 -14.01
N PHE A 77 -25.75 -15.32 -14.88
CA PHE A 77 -25.92 -15.54 -16.32
C PHE A 77 -26.35 -16.97 -16.65
N LEU A 78 -25.82 -17.99 -15.96
CA LEU A 78 -26.31 -19.37 -16.09
C LEU A 78 -27.79 -19.48 -15.73
N ILE A 79 -28.22 -18.83 -14.64
CA ILE A 79 -29.64 -18.82 -14.23
C ILE A 79 -30.52 -18.14 -15.29
N GLN A 80 -30.00 -17.11 -15.94
CA GLN A 80 -30.68 -16.41 -17.03
C GLN A 80 -30.64 -17.18 -18.37
N GLY A 81 -29.84 -18.26 -18.45
CA GLY A 81 -29.63 -19.06 -19.66
C GLY A 81 -28.65 -18.43 -20.66
N ASP A 82 -27.92 -17.39 -20.27
CA ASP A 82 -26.88 -16.76 -21.09
C ASP A 82 -25.52 -17.42 -20.81
N THR A 83 -25.37 -18.65 -21.30
CA THR A 83 -24.19 -19.48 -21.02
C THR A 83 -22.90 -18.89 -21.61
N GLU A 84 -22.97 -18.09 -22.67
CA GLU A 84 -21.81 -17.40 -23.25
C GLU A 84 -21.29 -16.32 -22.30
N GLN A 85 -22.16 -15.44 -21.79
CA GLN A 85 -21.74 -14.43 -20.80
C GLN A 85 -21.30 -15.05 -19.46
N ALA A 86 -21.86 -16.22 -19.13
CA ALA A 86 -21.38 -16.99 -18.00
C ALA A 86 -19.92 -17.43 -18.18
N ALA A 87 -19.56 -17.96 -19.36
CA ALA A 87 -18.20 -18.40 -19.66
C ALA A 87 -17.20 -17.24 -19.57
N ASP A 88 -17.52 -16.08 -20.15
CA ASP A 88 -16.67 -14.88 -20.07
C ASP A 88 -16.46 -14.42 -18.62
N SER A 89 -17.51 -14.50 -17.79
CA SER A 89 -17.44 -14.12 -16.38
C SER A 89 -16.58 -15.11 -15.58
N PHE A 90 -16.73 -16.41 -15.81
CA PHE A 90 -15.89 -17.41 -15.16
C PHE A 90 -14.43 -17.38 -15.64
N GLU A 91 -14.17 -17.06 -16.91
CA GLU A 91 -12.81 -16.85 -17.42
C GLU A 91 -12.10 -15.73 -16.65
N GLN A 92 -12.80 -14.62 -16.37
CA GLN A 92 -12.25 -13.52 -15.56
C GLN A 92 -11.97 -13.96 -14.11
N ALA A 93 -12.84 -14.79 -13.53
CA ALA A 93 -12.63 -15.34 -12.19
C ALA A 93 -11.40 -16.28 -12.14
N VAL A 94 -11.24 -17.18 -13.12
CA VAL A 94 -10.09 -18.09 -13.23
C VAL A 94 -8.80 -17.32 -13.52
N THR A 95 -8.85 -16.28 -14.36
CA THR A 95 -7.67 -15.45 -14.65
C THR A 95 -7.15 -14.75 -13.40
N GLN A 96 -8.04 -14.30 -12.52
CA GLN A 96 -7.66 -13.68 -11.24
C GLN A 96 -7.19 -14.71 -10.20
N GLN A 97 -7.80 -15.90 -10.16
CA GLN A 97 -7.47 -16.97 -9.22
C GLN A 97 -7.33 -18.33 -9.93
N PRO A 98 -6.21 -18.57 -10.63
CA PRO A 98 -6.04 -19.76 -11.47
C PRO A 98 -5.94 -21.06 -10.67
N ASN A 99 -5.69 -20.98 -9.36
CA ASN A 99 -5.58 -22.15 -8.47
C ASN A 99 -6.89 -22.44 -7.72
N ASN A 100 -7.96 -21.65 -7.95
CA ASN A 100 -9.24 -21.88 -7.30
C ASN A 100 -10.01 -22.97 -8.04
N VAL A 101 -10.02 -24.17 -7.46
CA VAL A 101 -10.67 -25.36 -8.05
C VAL A 101 -12.16 -25.13 -8.33
N ASN A 102 -12.85 -24.33 -7.51
CA ASN A 102 -14.27 -24.07 -7.74
C ASN A 102 -14.48 -23.26 -9.02
N TYR A 103 -13.67 -22.22 -9.26
CA TYR A 103 -13.80 -21.42 -10.48
C TYR A 103 -13.36 -22.18 -11.73
N LEU A 104 -12.33 -23.02 -11.62
CA LEU A 104 -11.93 -23.92 -12.71
C LEU A 104 -13.03 -24.92 -13.05
N TYR A 105 -13.69 -25.49 -12.02
CA TYR A 105 -14.79 -26.41 -12.21
C TYR A 105 -16.00 -25.73 -12.87
N ASP A 106 -16.41 -24.57 -12.34
CA ASP A 106 -17.54 -23.82 -12.87
C ASP A 106 -17.28 -23.36 -14.31
N TYR A 107 -16.07 -22.89 -14.62
CA TYR A 107 -15.67 -22.50 -15.98
C TYR A 107 -15.68 -23.70 -16.94
N GLY A 108 -15.01 -24.80 -16.58
CA GLY A 108 -14.96 -26.01 -17.40
C GLY A 108 -16.35 -26.61 -17.64
N SER A 109 -17.21 -26.64 -16.61
CA SER A 109 -18.60 -27.08 -16.77
C SER A 109 -19.38 -26.18 -17.74
N THR A 110 -19.18 -24.87 -17.65
CA THR A 110 -19.83 -23.90 -18.53
C THR A 110 -19.36 -24.06 -19.98
N LEU A 111 -18.07 -24.28 -20.20
CA LEU A 111 -17.51 -24.55 -21.54
C LEU A 111 -18.04 -25.84 -22.16
N ILE A 112 -18.22 -26.89 -21.35
CA ILE A 112 -18.84 -28.15 -21.80
C ILE A 112 -20.29 -27.92 -22.22
N GLU A 113 -21.04 -27.11 -21.47
CA GLU A 113 -22.43 -26.77 -21.78
C GLU A 113 -22.56 -25.96 -23.09
N LEU A 114 -21.58 -25.11 -23.39
CA LEU A 114 -21.44 -24.41 -24.67
C LEU A 114 -20.98 -25.32 -25.82
N GLY A 115 -20.58 -26.56 -25.54
CA GLY A 115 -19.98 -27.47 -26.53
C GLY A 115 -18.53 -27.12 -26.91
N ARG A 116 -17.89 -26.20 -26.18
CA ARG A 116 -16.48 -25.80 -26.33
C ARG A 116 -15.58 -26.74 -25.54
N ASN A 117 -15.73 -28.04 -25.76
CA ASN A 117 -15.02 -29.09 -25.02
C ASN A 117 -13.50 -29.04 -25.19
N ASP A 118 -13.01 -28.44 -26.28
CA ASP A 118 -11.58 -28.28 -26.56
C ASP A 118 -10.90 -27.23 -25.65
N GLU A 119 -11.70 -26.39 -24.99
CA GLU A 119 -11.24 -25.30 -24.11
C GLU A 119 -11.43 -25.60 -22.62
N ALA A 120 -12.18 -26.66 -22.28
CA ALA A 120 -12.49 -27.11 -20.92
C ALA A 120 -11.37 -27.98 -20.32
#